data_AF-A0A0Q9NNH5-F1
#
_entry.id   AF-A0A0Q9NNH5-F1
#
_cell.length_a   1.000
_cell.length_b   1.000
_cell.length_c   1.000
_cell.angle_alpha   90.00
_cell.angle_beta   90.00
_cell.angle_gamma   90.00
#
_symmetry.space_group_name_H-M   'P 1'
#
loop_
_entity.id
_entity.type
_entity.pdbx_description
1 polymer ?
#
loop_
_entity_poly.entity_id
_entity_poly.type
_entity_poly.pdbx_seq_one_letter_code
_entity_poly.pdbx_strand_id
1 'polypeptide(L)'
;MEAALADISAPRNSNARPGPRTAGGLDTPLSGRQRILPKFSPNPDAFGHATEGFARFMGTPQFLVYMTVFCVFWLVWNTWAPADWQFDSKDLGFTLLTLMLSLQASYAAPLLLLAQNRQDDRDRVSLQQDRQRAERNLSDTEYLTRELASLRIALREVATRDYVRAELRSLLEDMLEAQEELRSEDAAAVDSPREKVKEKLKERRDKQRGPRTQQIPRVRPDAAADKPDGAARPAHRTSPES
;
A
#
# COMPACT_ATOMS: atom_id res chain seq x y z
N MET A 1 -54.23 -20.81 -32.97
CA MET A 1 -54.90 -19.93 -31.98
C MET A 1 -53.78 -19.25 -31.22
N GLU A 2 -53.84 -17.91 -31.15
CA GLU A 2 -52.92 -16.97 -30.45
C GLU A 2 -51.46 -16.96 -30.93
N ALA A 3 -50.76 -15.83 -31.17
CA ALA A 3 -51.01 -14.40 -31.05
C ALA A 3 -50.14 -13.72 -32.14
N ALA A 4 -50.61 -12.82 -33.01
CA ALA A 4 -50.99 -11.43 -32.75
C ALA A 4 -49.88 -10.57 -32.12
N LEU A 5 -49.15 -9.82 -32.96
CA LEU A 5 -48.75 -8.39 -32.85
C LEU A 5 -47.63 -8.16 -33.88
N ALA A 6 -47.86 -7.38 -34.94
CA ALA A 6 -47.60 -5.93 -35.01
C ALA A 6 -46.11 -5.62 -34.72
N ASP A 7 -45.34 -4.95 -35.57
CA ASP A 7 -45.62 -3.55 -35.88
C ASP A 7 -44.79 -2.99 -37.06
N ILE A 8 -45.50 -2.22 -37.89
CA ILE A 8 -45.14 -0.91 -38.46
C ILE A 8 -43.96 -0.77 -39.46
N SER A 9 -44.40 -0.64 -40.71
CA SER A 9 -43.95 0.29 -41.75
C SER A 9 -43.00 1.43 -41.34
N ALA A 10 -41.80 1.43 -41.89
CA ALA A 10 -40.89 2.59 -41.87
C ALA A 10 -41.14 3.52 -43.09
N PRO A 11 -41.26 4.84 -42.91
CA PRO A 11 -41.42 5.77 -44.02
C PRO A 11 -40.09 6.09 -44.71
N ARG A 12 -40.09 5.99 -46.04
CA ARG A 12 -38.99 6.35 -46.94
C ARG A 12 -38.94 7.89 -47.07
N ASN A 13 -37.96 8.54 -46.44
CA ASN A 13 -37.74 9.98 -46.61
C ASN A 13 -36.62 10.25 -47.61
N SER A 14 -36.99 10.91 -48.71
CA SER A 14 -36.15 11.37 -49.81
C SER A 14 -35.82 12.85 -49.61
N ASN A 15 -34.60 13.17 -49.18
CA ASN A 15 -33.96 14.48 -49.45
C ASN A 15 -32.51 14.50 -48.95
N ALA A 16 -31.56 14.18 -49.83
CA ALA A 16 -30.15 14.54 -49.64
C ALA A 16 -29.69 15.32 -50.87
N ARG A 17 -29.64 16.64 -50.75
CA ARG A 17 -29.00 17.54 -51.72
C ARG A 17 -27.49 17.42 -51.56
N PRO A 18 -26.70 17.14 -52.60
CA PRO A 18 -25.26 17.31 -52.54
C PRO A 18 -24.93 18.80 -52.71
N GLY A 19 -24.50 19.45 -51.64
CA GLY A 19 -23.92 20.78 -51.72
C GLY A 19 -22.51 20.70 -52.34
N PRO A 20 -22.14 21.56 -53.30
CA PRO A 20 -20.76 21.69 -53.73
C PRO A 20 -20.08 22.73 -52.85
N ARG A 21 -18.89 22.40 -52.29
CA ARG A 21 -17.71 23.28 -52.11
C ARG A 21 -16.79 22.82 -50.97
N THR A 22 -15.62 22.32 -51.37
CA THR A 22 -14.33 22.60 -50.73
C THR A 22 -13.35 22.68 -51.89
N ALA A 23 -13.12 23.86 -52.47
CA ALA A 23 -11.99 24.71 -52.09
C ALA A 23 -10.71 23.88 -52.00
N GLY A 24 -9.96 23.85 -53.11
CA GLY A 24 -8.68 23.18 -53.20
C GLY A 24 -7.74 23.70 -52.14
N GLY A 25 -7.28 22.79 -51.28
CA GLY A 25 -6.16 23.04 -50.39
C GLY A 25 -4.95 23.37 -51.23
N LEU A 26 -4.56 24.64 -51.21
CA LEU A 26 -3.41 25.20 -51.90
C LEU A 26 -2.11 24.88 -51.12
N ASP A 27 -1.97 23.65 -50.63
CA ASP A 27 -0.87 23.25 -49.75
C ASP A 27 -0.57 21.74 -49.87
N THR A 28 -0.56 21.24 -51.10
CA THR A 28 0.05 19.93 -51.38
C THR A 28 1.28 20.17 -52.22
N PRO A 29 2.50 20.18 -51.65
CA PRO A 29 3.70 20.28 -52.48
C PRO A 29 3.74 19.05 -53.40
N LEU A 30 3.69 19.29 -54.71
CA LEU A 30 3.94 18.27 -55.73
C LEU A 30 5.37 17.74 -55.54
N SER A 31 5.53 16.73 -54.70
CA SER A 31 6.73 15.87 -54.66
C SER A 31 6.64 14.88 -55.82
N GLY A 32 6.64 15.41 -57.04
CA GLY A 32 6.69 14.68 -58.29
C GLY A 32 8.10 14.67 -58.87
N ARG A 33 9.11 14.25 -58.10
CA ARG A 33 10.41 13.89 -58.67
C ARG A 33 10.57 12.38 -58.53
N GLN A 34 10.14 11.65 -59.56
CA GLN A 34 10.39 10.21 -59.71
C GLN A 34 11.89 9.98 -59.54
N ARG A 35 12.28 9.45 -58.37
CA ARG A 35 13.64 9.08 -58.06
C ARG A 35 13.90 7.73 -58.73
N ILE A 36 14.58 7.75 -59.86
CA ILE A 36 14.92 6.57 -60.70
C ILE A 36 16.07 5.73 -60.08
N LEU A 37 16.37 5.91 -58.79
CA LEU A 37 17.36 5.08 -58.11
C LEU A 37 16.63 4.09 -57.19
N PRO A 38 16.90 2.78 -57.29
CA PRO A 38 16.39 1.82 -56.32
C PRO A 38 16.90 2.25 -54.95
N LYS A 39 15.98 2.55 -54.02
CA LYS A 39 16.31 2.78 -52.62
C LYS A 39 16.82 1.45 -52.07
N PHE A 40 18.14 1.29 -52.04
CA PHE A 40 18.76 0.31 -51.16
C PHE A 40 18.35 0.73 -49.75
N SER A 41 17.42 0.00 -49.16
CA SER A 41 17.06 0.11 -47.75
C SER A 41 17.72 -1.10 -47.09
N PRO A 42 18.98 -0.96 -46.61
CA PRO A 42 19.56 -1.99 -45.76
C PRO A 42 18.58 -2.23 -44.62
N ASN A 43 18.11 -3.47 -44.49
CA ASN A 43 17.10 -3.81 -43.51
C ASN A 43 17.70 -3.59 -42.10
N PRO A 44 17.31 -2.53 -41.38
CA PRO A 44 18.04 -2.06 -40.20
C PRO A 44 18.04 -3.09 -39.07
N ASP A 45 17.03 -3.96 -39.04
CA ASP A 45 16.89 -5.00 -38.02
C ASP A 45 17.87 -6.17 -38.22
N ALA A 46 18.14 -6.57 -39.47
CA ALA A 46 19.12 -7.61 -39.78
C ALA A 46 20.55 -7.15 -39.43
N PHE A 47 20.88 -5.89 -39.75
CA PHE A 47 22.15 -5.29 -39.35
C PHE A 47 22.24 -5.11 -37.83
N GLY A 48 21.14 -4.76 -37.15
CA GLY A 48 21.09 -4.61 -35.70
C GLY A 48 21.36 -5.91 -34.93
N HIS A 49 20.81 -7.04 -35.38
CA HIS A 49 21.11 -8.34 -34.78
C HIS A 49 22.56 -8.78 -35.02
N ALA A 50 23.08 -8.53 -36.23
CA ALA A 50 24.49 -8.83 -36.54
C ALA A 50 25.47 -7.96 -35.72
N THR A 51 25.18 -6.67 -35.55
CA THR A 51 26.02 -5.78 -34.74
C THR A 51 25.93 -6.09 -33.25
N GLU A 52 24.76 -6.49 -32.73
CA GLU A 52 24.63 -6.93 -31.33
C GLU A 52 25.45 -8.20 -31.04
N GLY A 53 25.49 -9.15 -31.98
CA GLY A 53 26.37 -10.32 -31.90
C GLY A 53 27.85 -9.94 -31.95
N PHE A 54 28.24 -9.05 -32.86
CA PHE A 54 29.61 -8.55 -32.98
C PHE A 54 30.08 -7.77 -31.74
N ALA A 55 29.20 -6.95 -31.15
CA ALA A 55 29.51 -6.18 -29.95
C ALA A 55 29.74 -7.09 -28.73
N ARG A 56 28.90 -8.12 -28.55
CA ARG A 56 29.13 -9.14 -27.50
C ARG A 56 30.41 -9.92 -27.75
N PHE A 57 30.72 -10.24 -29.01
CA PHE A 57 31.94 -10.97 -29.36
C PHE A 57 33.21 -10.15 -29.10
N MET A 58 33.23 -8.87 -29.49
CA MET A 58 34.38 -7.97 -29.31
C MET A 58 34.65 -7.62 -27.83
N GLY A 59 33.61 -7.61 -26.99
CA GLY A 59 33.73 -7.35 -25.54
C GLY A 59 34.14 -8.56 -24.69
N THR A 60 34.24 -9.76 -25.27
CA THR A 60 34.56 -10.99 -24.54
C THR A 60 36.06 -11.30 -24.66
N PRO A 61 36.76 -11.77 -23.60
CA PRO A 61 38.18 -12.15 -23.67
C PRO A 61 38.49 -13.23 -24.72
N GLN A 62 37.48 -13.98 -25.15
CA GLN A 62 37.58 -14.99 -26.20
C GLN A 62 38.04 -14.42 -27.56
N PHE A 63 37.67 -13.18 -27.90
CA PHE A 63 38.13 -12.54 -29.14
C PHE A 63 39.64 -12.38 -29.17
N LEU A 64 40.24 -11.93 -28.05
CA LEU A 64 41.69 -11.76 -27.92
C LEU A 64 42.42 -13.09 -28.06
N VAL A 65 41.85 -14.18 -27.51
CA VAL A 65 42.39 -15.53 -27.66
C VAL A 65 42.41 -15.95 -29.12
N TYR A 66 41.30 -15.83 -29.84
CA TYR A 66 41.25 -16.19 -31.27
C TYR A 66 42.20 -15.34 -32.11
N MET A 67 42.29 -14.03 -31.86
CA MET A 67 43.22 -13.14 -32.55
C MET A 67 44.69 -13.51 -32.28
N THR A 68 45.01 -13.86 -31.04
CA THR A 68 46.36 -14.29 -30.68
C THR A 68 46.71 -15.62 -31.34
N VAL A 69 45.79 -16.59 -31.34
CA VAL A 69 45.97 -17.88 -32.03
C VAL A 69 46.17 -17.65 -33.53
N PHE A 70 45.40 -16.75 -34.16
CA PHE A 70 45.57 -16.41 -35.56
C PHE A 70 46.95 -15.81 -35.84
N CYS A 71 47.39 -14.83 -35.04
CA CYS A 71 48.73 -14.24 -35.19
C CYS A 71 49.83 -15.31 -35.01
N VAL A 72 49.75 -16.14 -33.96
CA VAL A 72 50.72 -17.20 -33.71
C VAL A 72 50.75 -18.20 -34.86
N PHE A 73 49.58 -18.64 -35.35
CA PHE A 73 49.48 -19.54 -36.50
C PHE A 73 50.11 -18.92 -37.76
N TRP A 74 49.82 -17.65 -38.04
CA TRP A 74 50.39 -16.92 -39.18
C TRP A 74 51.92 -16.82 -39.10
N LEU A 75 52.45 -16.48 -37.91
CA LEU A 75 53.88 -16.42 -37.66
C LEU A 75 54.54 -17.79 -37.85
N VAL A 76 53.97 -18.84 -37.24
CA VAL A 76 54.51 -20.22 -37.34
C VAL A 76 54.48 -20.69 -38.79
N TRP A 77 53.37 -20.49 -39.50
CA TRP A 77 53.22 -20.87 -40.90
C TRP A 77 54.26 -20.20 -41.78
N ASN A 78 54.38 -18.87 -41.71
CA ASN A 78 55.35 -18.12 -42.53
C ASN A 78 56.81 -18.32 -42.10
N THR A 79 57.06 -18.76 -40.86
CA THR A 79 58.42 -19.07 -40.37
C THR A 79 58.89 -20.45 -40.81
N TRP A 80 58.01 -21.45 -40.85
CA TRP A 80 58.35 -22.84 -41.17
C TRP A 80 58.03 -23.25 -42.61
N ALA A 81 57.26 -22.45 -43.37
CA ALA A 81 57.00 -22.71 -44.77
C ALA A 81 58.30 -22.58 -45.62
N PRO A 82 58.51 -23.44 -46.63
CA PRO A 82 59.56 -23.27 -47.63
C PRO A 82 59.45 -21.93 -48.37
N ALA A 83 60.58 -21.35 -48.79
CA ALA A 83 60.66 -19.99 -49.37
C ALA A 83 59.68 -19.76 -50.53
N ASP A 84 59.36 -20.79 -51.31
CA ASP A 84 58.42 -20.70 -52.44
C ASP A 84 56.95 -20.52 -52.01
N TRP A 85 56.60 -20.86 -50.76
CA TRP A 85 55.24 -20.78 -50.19
C TRP A 85 55.13 -19.76 -49.04
N GLN A 86 56.19 -18.99 -48.78
CA GLN A 86 56.14 -17.90 -47.81
C GLN A 86 55.38 -16.71 -48.42
N PHE A 87 54.13 -16.56 -48.02
CA PHE A 87 53.33 -15.39 -48.42
C PHE A 87 53.84 -14.11 -47.73
N ASP A 88 54.37 -14.22 -46.51
CA ASP A 88 54.83 -13.11 -45.68
C ASP A 88 56.20 -13.45 -45.06
N SER A 89 57.28 -13.26 -45.83
CA SER A 89 58.64 -13.63 -45.42
C SER A 89 59.09 -12.92 -44.14
N LYS A 90 59.72 -13.68 -43.24
CA LYS A 90 60.28 -13.17 -41.98
C LYS A 90 61.30 -12.05 -42.15
N ASP A 91 62.01 -12.01 -43.27
CA ASP A 91 63.06 -11.02 -43.55
C ASP A 91 62.51 -9.60 -43.74
N LEU A 92 61.22 -9.48 -44.11
CA LEU A 92 60.48 -8.23 -44.23
C LEU A 92 59.65 -7.92 -42.97
N GLY A 93 59.84 -8.69 -41.88
CA GLY A 93 59.19 -8.44 -40.60
C GLY A 93 57.67 -8.65 -40.59
N PHE A 94 57.13 -9.55 -41.41
CA PHE A 94 55.69 -9.82 -41.53
C PHE A 94 54.88 -8.58 -41.97
N THR A 95 55.29 -8.00 -43.11
CA THR A 95 54.69 -6.77 -43.65
C THR A 95 53.21 -6.97 -43.97
N LEU A 96 52.80 -8.12 -44.50
CA LEU A 96 51.38 -8.35 -44.81
C LEU A 96 50.53 -8.44 -43.56
N LEU A 97 51.00 -9.13 -42.52
CA LEU A 97 50.32 -9.17 -41.23
C LEU A 97 50.12 -7.76 -40.67
N THR A 98 51.16 -6.94 -40.72
CA THR A 98 51.13 -5.55 -40.22
C THR A 98 50.14 -4.68 -41.01
N LEU A 99 50.14 -4.80 -42.34
CA LEU A 99 49.19 -4.10 -43.20
C LEU A 99 47.74 -4.53 -42.90
N MET A 100 47.53 -5.83 -42.72
CA MET A 100 46.21 -6.38 -42.39
C MET A 100 45.71 -5.90 -41.02
N LEU A 101 46.56 -5.91 -39.99
CA LEU A 101 46.22 -5.39 -38.66
C LEU A 101 45.92 -3.88 -38.69
N SER A 102 46.68 -3.12 -39.46
CA SER A 102 46.45 -1.67 -39.63
C SER A 102 45.11 -1.40 -40.32
N LEU A 103 44.77 -2.17 -41.35
CA LEU A 103 43.48 -2.09 -42.03
C LEU A 103 42.33 -2.51 -41.10
N GLN A 104 42.53 -3.58 -40.32
CA GLN A 104 41.54 -4.07 -39.36
C GLN A 104 41.16 -3.00 -38.34
N ALA A 105 42.14 -2.29 -37.79
CA ALA A 105 41.90 -1.17 -36.89
C ALA A 105 41.13 -0.03 -37.57
N SER A 106 41.50 0.32 -38.81
CA SER A 106 40.86 1.40 -39.57
C SER A 106 39.39 1.12 -39.91
N TYR A 107 39.05 -0.13 -40.27
CA TYR A 107 37.67 -0.51 -40.61
C TYR A 107 36.80 -0.85 -39.38
N ALA A 108 37.43 -1.18 -38.25
CA ALA A 108 36.70 -1.41 -37.00
C ALA A 108 36.01 -0.13 -36.50
N ALA A 109 36.64 1.04 -36.62
CA ALA A 109 36.08 2.30 -36.10
C ALA A 109 34.73 2.69 -36.74
N PRO A 110 34.55 2.69 -38.08
CA PRO A 110 33.26 2.96 -38.70
C PRO A 110 32.15 1.96 -38.32
N LEU A 111 32.48 0.68 -38.20
CA LEU A 111 31.52 -0.35 -37.80
C LEU A 111 31.14 -0.22 -36.32
N LEU A 112 32.10 0.11 -35.46
CA LEU A 112 31.87 0.34 -34.05
C LEU A 112 30.95 1.56 -33.83
N LEU A 113 31.16 2.65 -34.58
CA LEU A 113 30.31 3.84 -34.54
C LEU A 113 28.85 3.53 -34.94
N LEU A 114 28.63 2.66 -35.92
CA LEU A 114 27.29 2.23 -36.32
C LEU A 114 26.62 1.35 -35.25
N ALA A 115 27.39 0.52 -34.55
CA ALA A 115 26.89 -0.27 -33.44
C ALA A 115 26.54 0.61 -32.22
N GLN A 116 27.36 1.64 -31.94
CA GLN A 116 27.17 2.56 -30.83
C GLN A 116 25.89 3.41 -30.97
N ASN A 117 25.59 3.95 -32.15
CA ASN A 117 24.39 4.77 -32.35
C ASN A 117 23.09 4.06 -31.93
N ARG A 118 23.00 2.74 -32.12
CA ARG A 118 21.82 1.96 -31.68
C ARG A 118 21.81 1.64 -30.19
N GLN A 119 22.98 1.51 -29.56
CA GLN A 119 23.10 1.37 -28.12
C GLN A 119 22.63 2.66 -27.44
N ASP A 120 23.10 3.81 -27.94
CA ASP A 120 22.75 5.15 -27.46
C ASP A 120 21.24 5.43 -27.60
N ASP A 121 20.61 4.96 -28.69
CA ASP A 121 19.15 5.07 -28.88
C ASP A 121 18.36 4.27 -27.82
N ARG A 122 18.80 3.04 -27.50
CA ARG A 122 18.16 2.23 -26.43
C ARG A 122 18.39 2.87 -25.07
N ASP A 123 19.61 3.33 -24.81
CA ASP A 123 19.98 3.97 -23.54
C ASP A 123 19.20 5.28 -23.36
N ARG A 124 18.97 6.03 -24.43
CA ARG A 124 18.12 7.22 -24.42
C ARG A 124 16.68 6.90 -24.04
N VAL A 125 16.09 5.84 -24.60
CA VAL A 125 14.72 5.41 -24.23
C VAL A 125 14.67 4.96 -22.77
N SER A 126 15.66 4.18 -22.32
CA SER A 126 15.77 3.74 -20.92
C SER A 126 15.86 4.94 -19.97
N LEU A 127 16.70 5.93 -20.28
CA LEU A 127 16.86 7.16 -19.49
C LEU A 127 15.57 8.01 -19.47
N GLN A 128 14.84 8.07 -20.58
CA GLN A 128 13.55 8.77 -20.62
C GLN A 128 12.50 8.09 -19.75
N GLN A 129 12.43 6.75 -19.77
CA GLN A 129 11.53 6.00 -18.90
C GLN A 129 11.90 6.15 -17.43
N ASP A 130 13.19 6.12 -17.11
CA ASP A 130 13.66 6.31 -15.74
C ASP A 130 13.30 7.71 -15.20
N ARG A 131 13.48 8.75 -16.02
CA ARG A 131 13.02 10.11 -15.68
C ARG A 131 11.52 10.19 -15.42
N GLN A 132 10.70 9.61 -16.29
CA GLN A 132 9.24 9.60 -16.07
C GLN A 132 8.85 8.83 -14.81
N ARG A 133 9.54 7.74 -14.48
CA ARG A 133 9.32 6.99 -13.23
C ARG A 133 9.72 7.83 -12.02
N ALA A 134 10.84 8.53 -12.08
CA ALA A 134 11.29 9.41 -11.01
C ALA A 134 10.30 10.56 -10.76
N GLU A 135 9.77 11.17 -11.82
CA GLU A 135 8.72 12.20 -11.72
C GLU A 135 7.44 11.65 -11.06
N ARG A 136 6.99 10.45 -11.45
CA ARG A 136 5.83 9.80 -10.81
C ARG A 136 6.09 9.46 -9.34
N ASN A 137 7.27 8.93 -9.02
CA ASN A 137 7.63 8.62 -7.63
C ASN A 137 7.66 9.88 -6.76
N LEU A 138 8.14 11.01 -7.32
CA LEU A 138 8.10 12.29 -6.64
C LEU A 138 6.66 12.74 -6.41
N SER A 139 5.79 12.69 -7.41
CA SER A 139 4.38 13.05 -7.25
C SER A 139 3.64 12.13 -6.26
N ASP A 140 3.92 10.82 -6.27
CA ASP A 140 3.34 9.86 -5.34
C ASP A 140 3.81 10.13 -3.91
N THR A 141 5.07 10.49 -3.74
CA THR A 141 5.60 10.89 -2.44
C THR A 141 4.94 12.18 -1.96
N GLU A 142 4.82 13.21 -2.80
CA GLU A 142 4.12 14.44 -2.46
C GLU A 142 2.65 14.20 -2.09
N TYR A 143 1.98 13.32 -2.84
CA TYR A 143 0.60 12.91 -2.57
C TYR A 143 0.49 12.22 -1.20
N LEU A 144 1.30 11.19 -0.95
CA LEU A 144 1.33 10.48 0.34
C LEU A 144 1.66 11.41 1.50
N THR A 145 2.55 12.37 1.30
CA THR A 145 2.92 13.34 2.35
C THR A 145 1.75 14.27 2.67
N ARG A 146 0.99 14.68 1.65
CA ARG A 146 -0.22 15.52 1.82
C ARG A 146 -1.36 14.75 2.47
N GLU A 147 -1.59 13.50 2.08
CA GLU A 147 -2.59 12.63 2.71
C GLU A 147 -2.20 12.27 4.15
N LEU A 148 -0.91 12.07 4.43
CA LEU A 148 -0.45 11.84 5.80
C LEU A 148 -0.62 13.10 6.67
N ALA A 149 -0.43 14.29 6.10
CA ALA A 149 -0.69 15.55 6.79
C ALA A 149 -2.19 15.75 7.09
N SER A 150 -3.09 15.45 6.14
CA SER A 150 -4.54 15.53 6.36
C SER A 150 -5.01 14.51 7.41
N LEU A 151 -4.53 13.26 7.31
CA LEU A 151 -4.81 12.20 8.29
C LEU A 151 -4.31 12.58 9.69
N ARG A 152 -3.12 13.18 9.79
CA ARG A 152 -2.57 13.66 11.07
C ARG A 152 -3.45 14.74 11.71
N ILE A 153 -4.00 15.65 10.92
CA ILE A 153 -4.90 16.70 11.43
C ILE A 153 -6.21 16.07 11.92
N ALA A 154 -6.83 15.19 11.13
CA ALA A 154 -8.06 14.50 11.51
C ALA A 154 -7.88 13.66 12.79
N LEU A 155 -6.76 12.94 12.92
CA LEU A 155 -6.42 12.20 14.13
C LEU A 155 -6.16 13.12 15.34
N ARG A 156 -5.59 14.31 15.14
CA ARG A 156 -5.38 15.28 16.21
C ARG A 156 -6.72 15.82 16.75
N GLU A 157 -7.72 16.00 15.89
CA GLU A 157 -9.05 16.46 16.28
C GLU A 157 -9.79 15.39 17.08
N VAL A 158 -9.80 14.13 16.63
CA VAL A 158 -10.47 13.00 17.32
C VAL A 158 -9.73 12.54 18.59
N ALA A 159 -8.40 12.61 18.60
CA ALA A 159 -7.58 12.20 19.74
C ALA A 159 -7.06 13.38 20.57
N THR A 160 -7.83 14.48 20.68
CA THR A 160 -7.49 15.45 21.71
C THR A 160 -7.62 14.75 23.07
N ARG A 161 -6.52 14.71 23.83
CA ARG A 161 -6.43 14.07 25.16
C ARG A 161 -7.60 14.45 26.06
N ASP A 162 -8.08 15.68 25.95
CA ASP A 162 -9.20 16.18 26.73
C ASP A 162 -10.55 15.60 26.30
N TYR A 163 -10.77 15.34 25.00
CA TYR A 163 -11.97 14.64 24.51
C TYR A 163 -11.96 13.17 24.97
N VAL A 164 -10.85 12.47 24.77
CA VAL A 164 -10.71 11.07 25.24
C VAL A 164 -10.90 10.98 26.75
N ARG A 165 -10.36 11.95 27.51
CA ARG A 165 -10.52 12.02 28.96
C ARG A 165 -11.94 12.40 29.39
N ALA A 166 -12.63 13.26 28.62
CA ALA A 166 -14.02 13.61 28.87
C ALA A 166 -14.93 12.41 28.61
N GLU A 167 -14.73 11.69 27.50
CA GLU A 167 -15.51 10.50 27.17
C GLU A 167 -15.29 9.38 28.19
N LEU A 168 -14.03 9.13 28.59
CA LEU A 168 -13.71 8.19 29.67
C LEU A 168 -14.38 8.58 31.00
N ARG A 169 -14.44 9.87 31.34
CA ARG A 169 -15.14 10.32 32.55
C ARG A 169 -16.65 10.18 32.42
N SER A 170 -17.22 10.56 31.28
CA SER A 170 -18.66 10.41 31.02
C SER A 170 -19.07 8.95 31.13
N LEU A 171 -18.34 8.03 30.50
CA LEU A 171 -18.61 6.60 30.59
C LEU A 171 -18.44 6.06 32.02
N LEU A 172 -17.48 6.57 32.80
CA LEU A 172 -17.32 6.20 34.21
C LEU A 172 -18.46 6.73 35.09
N GLU A 173 -18.92 7.96 34.83
CA GLU A 173 -20.06 8.58 35.51
C GLU A 173 -21.35 7.80 35.23
N ASP A 174 -21.62 7.49 33.95
CA ASP A 174 -22.77 6.68 33.53
C ASP A 174 -22.77 5.30 34.23
N MET A 175 -21.61 4.66 34.35
CA MET A 175 -21.49 3.38 35.05
C MET A 175 -21.72 3.50 36.56
N LEU A 176 -21.24 4.58 37.18
CA LEU A 176 -21.44 4.85 38.61
C LEU A 176 -22.91 5.16 38.92
N GLU A 177 -23.55 5.98 38.10
CA GLU A 177 -24.96 6.35 38.24
C GLU A 177 -25.86 5.11 38.07
N ALA A 178 -25.60 4.26 37.07
CA ALA A 178 -26.28 2.98 36.92
C ALA A 178 -26.11 2.07 38.15
N GLN A 179 -24.94 2.09 38.79
CA GLN A 179 -24.69 1.31 40.00
C GLN A 179 -25.42 1.86 41.24
N GLU A 180 -25.52 3.19 41.33
CA GLU A 180 -26.24 3.88 42.40
C GLU A 180 -27.75 3.72 42.28
N GLU A 181 -28.29 3.77 41.05
CA GLU A 181 -29.70 3.52 40.77
C GLU A 181 -30.09 2.10 41.22
N LEU A 182 -29.32 1.07 40.82
CA LEU A 182 -29.47 -0.32 41.29
C LEU A 182 -29.42 -0.43 42.82
N ARG A 183 -28.49 0.29 43.47
CA ARG A 183 -28.35 0.28 44.94
C ARG A 183 -29.50 1.02 45.64
N SER A 184 -30.03 2.06 45.03
CA SER A 184 -31.16 2.84 45.56
C SER A 184 -32.47 2.07 45.47
N GLU A 185 -32.67 1.30 44.40
CA GLU A 185 -33.78 0.36 44.24
C GLU A 185 -33.73 -0.73 45.32
N ASP A 186 -32.55 -1.29 45.58
CA ASP A 186 -32.33 -2.25 46.68
C ASP A 186 -32.59 -1.61 48.06
N ALA A 187 -32.18 -0.36 48.29
CA ALA A 187 -32.41 0.33 49.56
C ALA A 187 -33.89 0.69 49.80
N ALA A 188 -34.61 1.14 48.76
CA ALA A 188 -36.03 1.46 48.82
C ALA A 188 -36.89 0.20 49.07
N ALA A 189 -36.47 -0.95 48.54
CA ALA A 189 -37.10 -2.23 48.82
C ALA A 189 -36.95 -2.68 50.28
N VAL A 190 -35.90 -2.27 50.98
CA VAL A 190 -35.62 -2.68 52.37
C VAL A 190 -36.39 -1.83 53.41
N ASP A 191 -36.66 -0.56 53.13
CA ASP A 191 -37.27 0.37 54.11
C ASP A 191 -38.82 0.34 54.11
N SER A 192 -39.45 0.24 52.94
CA SER A 192 -40.93 0.38 52.82
C SER A 192 -41.76 -0.76 53.42
N PRO A 193 -41.37 -2.06 53.36
CA PRO A 193 -42.19 -3.14 53.91
C PRO A 193 -42.14 -3.20 55.45
N ARG A 194 -40.98 -2.90 56.05
CA ARG A 194 -40.77 -3.08 57.50
C ARG A 194 -41.41 -1.98 58.33
N GLU A 195 -41.40 -0.73 57.88
CA GLU A 195 -42.07 0.37 58.56
C GLU A 195 -43.60 0.21 58.56
N LYS A 196 -44.20 -0.08 57.40
CA LYS A 196 -45.65 -0.27 57.25
C LYS A 196 -46.17 -1.44 58.11
N VAL A 197 -45.38 -2.51 58.27
CA VAL A 197 -45.73 -3.64 59.14
C VAL A 197 -45.62 -3.26 60.62
N LYS A 198 -44.59 -2.52 61.03
CA LYS A 198 -44.46 -2.02 62.41
C LYS A 198 -45.61 -1.08 62.80
N GLU A 199 -46.01 -0.20 61.91
CA GLU A 199 -47.11 0.74 62.14
C GLU A 199 -48.45 0.01 62.31
N LYS A 200 -48.78 -0.93 61.41
CA LYS A 200 -49.97 -1.79 61.55
C LYS A 200 -49.99 -2.63 62.82
N LEU A 201 -48.82 -3.14 63.23
CA LEU A 201 -48.71 -3.93 64.47
C LEU A 201 -48.95 -3.04 65.71
N LYS A 202 -48.47 -1.80 65.69
CA LYS A 202 -48.67 -0.81 66.75
C LYS A 202 -50.14 -0.39 66.85
N GLU A 203 -50.81 -0.16 65.73
CA GLU A 203 -52.23 0.18 65.67
C GLU A 203 -53.13 -0.96 66.21
N ARG A 204 -52.80 -2.22 65.86
CA ARG A 204 -53.52 -3.39 66.40
C ARG A 204 -53.31 -3.58 67.90
N ARG A 205 -52.11 -3.28 68.40
CA ARG A 205 -51.78 -3.34 69.83
C ARG A 205 -52.52 -2.27 70.63
N ASP A 206 -52.66 -1.06 70.10
CA ASP A 206 -53.42 0.01 70.76
C ASP A 206 -54.94 -0.25 70.71
N LYS A 207 -55.47 -0.83 69.63
CA LYS A 207 -56.87 -1.29 69.56
C LYS A 207 -57.21 -2.41 70.57
N GLN A 208 -56.22 -3.22 70.97
CA GLN A 208 -56.40 -4.25 72.01
C GLN A 208 -56.39 -3.69 73.44
N ARG A 209 -55.99 -2.43 73.65
CA ARG A 209 -55.96 -1.80 74.98
C ARG A 209 -57.11 -0.80 75.15
N GLY A 210 -58.32 -1.32 75.41
CA GLY A 210 -59.48 -0.54 75.86
C GLY A 210 -60.61 -1.44 76.42
N PRO A 211 -61.42 -0.98 77.39
CA PRO A 211 -61.53 -1.63 78.71
C PRO A 211 -62.83 -2.43 78.93
N ARG A 212 -62.78 -3.54 79.69
CA ARG A 212 -63.96 -4.05 80.43
C ARG A 212 -63.60 -4.99 81.61
N THR A 213 -63.95 -4.46 82.79
CA THR A 213 -64.62 -5.04 83.98
C THR A 213 -64.05 -6.23 84.77
N GLN A 214 -63.71 -5.92 86.03
CA GLN A 214 -64.15 -6.53 87.31
C GLN A 214 -64.47 -8.05 87.35
N GLN A 215 -63.70 -8.83 88.12
CA GLN A 215 -64.02 -9.32 89.50
C GLN A 215 -63.06 -10.48 89.93
N ILE A 216 -62.20 -10.21 90.94
CA ILE A 216 -61.82 -10.99 92.17
C ILE A 216 -61.22 -12.42 91.99
N PRO A 217 -60.21 -12.93 92.79
CA PRO A 217 -59.85 -12.61 94.19
C PRO A 217 -58.36 -12.36 94.54
N ARG A 218 -58.19 -11.75 95.73
CA ARG A 218 -56.93 -11.54 96.48
C ARG A 218 -56.28 -12.85 96.93
N VAL A 219 -54.95 -12.95 96.77
CA VAL A 219 -54.03 -13.66 97.69
C VAL A 219 -52.72 -12.88 97.79
N ARG A 220 -52.31 -12.52 99.01
CA ARG A 220 -50.95 -12.12 99.42
C ARG A 220 -50.22 -13.42 99.86
N PRO A 221 -48.87 -13.53 99.86
CA PRO A 221 -47.98 -12.53 100.47
C PRO A 221 -46.54 -12.42 99.90
N ASP A 222 -45.77 -11.47 100.47
CA ASP A 222 -44.31 -11.37 100.70
C ASP A 222 -43.31 -11.43 99.51
N ALA A 223 -42.10 -10.86 99.53
CA ALA A 223 -41.38 -9.79 100.21
C ALA A 223 -39.94 -9.83 99.62
N ALA A 224 -39.22 -8.70 99.64
CA ALA A 224 -37.76 -8.56 99.39
C ALA A 224 -37.27 -8.78 97.94
N ALA A 225 -36.20 -8.17 97.43
CA ALA A 225 -35.39 -6.99 97.74
C ALA A 225 -34.38 -6.91 96.58
N ASP A 226 -33.66 -5.79 96.51
CA ASP A 226 -32.30 -5.68 95.98
C ASP A 226 -32.08 -5.46 94.46
N LYS A 227 -31.84 -4.19 94.16
CA LYS A 227 -30.79 -3.68 93.25
C LYS A 227 -29.45 -3.75 94.02
N PRO A 228 -28.23 -3.56 93.46
CA PRO A 228 -27.91 -3.04 92.13
C PRO A 228 -26.59 -3.57 91.48
N ASP A 229 -26.23 -2.90 90.38
CA ASP A 229 -24.87 -2.57 89.93
C ASP A 229 -23.93 -3.62 89.34
N GLY A 230 -23.19 -3.16 88.32
CA GLY A 230 -21.78 -3.51 88.23
C GLY A 230 -21.26 -3.97 86.87
N ALA A 231 -20.91 -2.98 86.05
CA ALA A 231 -19.57 -2.83 85.46
C ALA A 231 -19.04 -3.78 84.36
N ALA A 232 -18.24 -3.13 83.50
CA ALA A 232 -17.01 -3.61 82.87
C ALA A 232 -17.07 -4.33 81.51
N ARG A 233 -16.91 -3.52 80.45
CA ARG A 233 -15.86 -3.70 79.41
C ARG A 233 -14.46 -3.77 80.06
N PRO A 234 -13.34 -4.13 79.39
CA PRO A 234 -13.03 -4.23 77.95
C PRO A 234 -12.27 -5.54 77.61
N ALA A 235 -11.83 -5.85 76.39
CA ALA A 235 -10.60 -5.38 75.73
C ALA A 235 -10.33 -6.38 74.57
N HIS A 236 -10.14 -5.95 73.33
CA HIS A 236 -8.85 -5.60 72.70
C HIS A 236 -8.06 -6.81 72.16
N ARG A 237 -7.48 -6.63 70.96
CA ARG A 237 -6.27 -7.26 70.35
C ARG A 237 -6.59 -7.77 68.93
N THR A 238 -6.37 -6.97 67.87
CA THR A 238 -5.12 -6.75 67.11
C THR A 238 -4.48 -8.05 66.60
N SER A 239 -4.34 -8.19 65.29
CA SER A 239 -3.04 -8.25 64.59
C SER A 239 -3.22 -8.28 63.07
N PRO A 240 -2.29 -7.69 62.28
CA PRO A 240 -2.21 -7.78 60.82
C PRO A 240 -1.10 -8.77 60.36
N GLU A 241 -0.82 -8.75 59.05
CA GLU A 241 0.27 -9.38 58.27
C GLU A 241 0.07 -10.82 57.76
N SER A 242 0.00 -10.96 56.44
CA SER A 242 1.16 -11.33 55.59
C SER A 242 0.92 -10.86 54.16
#